data_AF-A0A354XHJ5-F1
#
_entry.id   AF-A0A354XHJ5-F1
#
_cell.length_a   1.000
_cell.length_b   1.000
_cell.length_c   1.000
_cell.angle_alpha   90.00
_cell.angle_beta   90.00
_cell.angle_gamma   90.00
#
_symmetry.space_group_name_H-M   'P 1'
#
loop_
_entity.id
_entity.type
_entity.pdbx_description
1 polymer ?
#
loop_
_entity_poly.entity_id
_entity_poly.type
_entity_poly.pdbx_seq_one_letter_code
_entity_poly.pdbx_strand_id
1 'polypeptide(L)' 'RAAQALVGEHDFSSFRAAGCQSKTPWRQMHFVEVKRHGPLVVIDIQGNAFLHHMIRNIAGALASVGRGVQDEGHIERLLA' A
#
# COMPACT_ATOMS: atom_id res chain seq x y z
N ARG A 1 -0.01 -1.28 -11.67
CA ARG A 1 -1.37 -1.85 -11.85
C ARG A 1 -1.90 -2.37 -10.52
N ALA A 2 -1.37 -3.46 -9.94
CA ALA A 2 -1.71 -3.92 -8.57
C ALA A 2 -1.91 -2.82 -7.50
N ALA A 3 -1.05 -1.79 -7.48
CA ALA A 3 -1.18 -0.66 -6.55
C ALA A 3 -2.52 0.08 -6.62
N GLN A 4 -3.21 0.08 -7.77
CA GLN A 4 -4.47 0.79 -7.94
C GLN A 4 -5.59 0.26 -7.05
N ALA A 5 -5.50 -1.00 -6.57
CA ALA A 5 -6.43 -1.53 -5.58
C ALA A 5 -6.44 -0.72 -4.27
N LEU A 6 -5.36 0.00 -3.97
CA LEU A 6 -5.22 0.79 -2.75
C LEU A 6 -5.98 2.13 -2.81
N VAL A 7 -6.37 2.61 -4.00
CA VAL A 7 -7.07 3.89 -4.17
C VAL A 7 -8.50 3.77 -3.62
N GLY A 8 -8.95 4.77 -2.87
CA GLY A 8 -10.26 4.74 -2.20
C GLY A 8 -10.17 4.69 -0.68
N GLU A 9 -11.32 4.47 -0.05
CA GLU A 9 -11.46 4.30 1.40
C GLU A 9 -11.45 2.81 1.72
N HIS A 10 -10.47 2.36 2.51
CA HIS A 10 -10.28 0.94 2.84
C HIS A 10 -9.87 0.75 4.29
N ASP A 11 -10.07 -0.46 4.81
CA ASP A 11 -9.41 -0.91 6.04
C ASP A 11 -7.95 -1.32 5.74
N PHE A 12 -7.00 -0.53 6.23
CA PHE A 12 -5.56 -0.79 6.06
C PHE A 12 -4.95 -1.60 7.22
N SER A 13 -5.72 -2.43 7.93
CA SER A 13 -5.26 -3.23 9.06
C SER A 13 -4.06 -4.13 8.71
N SER A 14 -4.07 -4.76 7.54
CA SER A 14 -2.94 -5.60 7.06
C SER A 14 -1.65 -4.81 6.85
N PHE A 15 -1.74 -3.49 6.70
CA PHE A 15 -0.60 -2.58 6.54
C PHE A 15 -0.27 -1.82 7.83
N ARG A 16 -0.90 -2.15 8.96
CA ARG A 16 -0.71 -1.48 10.26
C ARG A 16 0.32 -2.20 11.12
N ALA A 17 1.39 -1.52 11.52
CA ALA A 17 2.35 -2.10 12.47
C ALA A 17 1.75 -2.27 13.88
N ALA A 18 2.30 -3.23 14.63
CA ALA A 18 2.07 -3.35 16.05
C ALA A 18 2.45 -2.04 16.77
N GLY A 19 1.63 -1.62 17.74
CA GLY A 19 1.82 -0.36 18.45
C GLY A 19 1.29 0.89 17.73
N CYS A 20 0.58 0.75 16.60
CA CYS A 20 -0.16 1.87 16.02
C CYS A 20 -1.25 2.35 16.99
N GLN A 21 -1.21 3.63 17.37
CA GLN A 21 -2.16 4.24 18.31
C GLN A 21 -3.44 4.77 17.66
N SER A 22 -3.54 4.70 16.31
CA SER A 22 -4.74 5.14 15.61
C SER A 22 -5.96 4.28 16.01
N LYS A 23 -7.04 4.95 16.42
CA LYS A 23 -8.30 4.29 16.82
C LYS A 23 -8.98 3.52 15.69
N THR A 24 -8.74 3.93 14.45
CA THR A 24 -9.32 3.30 13.25
C THR A 24 -8.23 2.97 12.22
N PRO A 25 -8.30 1.82 11.55
CA PRO A 25 -7.44 1.47 10.43
C PRO A 25 -7.92 2.05 9.08
N TRP A 26 -9.10 2.65 9.04
CA TRP A 26 -9.69 3.19 7.83
C TRP A 26 -8.94 4.43 7.34
N ARG A 27 -8.51 4.43 6.07
CA ARG A 27 -7.85 5.58 5.44
C ARG A 27 -8.37 5.78 4.02
N GLN A 28 -8.31 7.02 3.58
CA GLN A 28 -8.58 7.40 2.19
C GLN A 28 -7.25 7.57 1.47
N MET A 29 -7.04 6.77 0.44
CA MET A 29 -5.96 6.95 -0.52
C MET A 29 -6.47 7.75 -1.71
N HIS A 30 -5.90 8.92 -1.96
CA HIS A 30 -6.29 9.78 -3.09
C HIS A 30 -5.66 9.30 -4.39
N PHE A 31 -4.37 8.95 -4.36
CA PHE A 31 -3.70 8.36 -5.51
C PHE A 31 -2.51 7.51 -5.08
N VAL A 32 -2.13 6.60 -5.97
CA VAL A 32 -0.85 5.89 -5.94
C VAL A 32 -0.32 5.71 -7.35
N GLU A 33 0.97 5.98 -7.52
CA GLU A 33 1.66 5.82 -8.77
C GLU A 33 2.96 5.02 -8.57
N VAL A 34 3.25 4.12 -9.50
CA VAL A 34 4.49 3.34 -9.47
C VAL A 34 5.20 3.54 -10.81
N LYS A 35 6.36 4.20 -10.77
CA LYS A 35 7.15 4.55 -11.96
C LYS A 35 8.56 3.98 -11.86
N ARG A 36 9.13 3.57 -12.99
CA ARG A 36 10.53 3.18 -13.10
C ARG A 36 11.33 4.30 -13.72
N HIS A 37 12.39 4.72 -13.03
CA HIS A 37 13.36 5.70 -13.48
C HIS A 37 14.75 5.03 -13.52
N GLY A 38 15.11 4.46 -14.68
CA GLY A 38 16.33 3.69 -14.82
C GLY A 38 16.38 2.50 -13.85
N PRO A 39 17.36 2.44 -12.92
CA PRO A 39 17.44 1.38 -11.91
C PRO A 39 16.46 1.56 -10.75
N LEU A 40 15.87 2.75 -10.58
CA LEU A 40 15.00 3.06 -9.46
C LEU A 40 13.54 2.74 -9.78
N VAL A 41 12.82 2.25 -8.77
CA VAL A 41 11.36 2.16 -8.76
C VAL A 41 10.86 3.15 -7.72
N VAL A 42 10.09 4.14 -8.15
CA VAL A 42 9.53 5.19 -7.31
C VAL A 42 8.05 4.90 -7.12
N ILE A 43 7.62 4.93 -5.86
CA ILE A 43 6.23 4.79 -5.45
C ILE A 43 5.81 6.15 -4.88
N ASP A 44 4.90 6.82 -5.57
CA ASP A 44 4.32 8.09 -5.12
C ASP A 44 2.90 7.83 -4.60
N ILE A 45 2.59 8.35 -3.41
CA ILE A 45 1.37 8.04 -2.69
C ILE A 45 0.86 9.31 -1.99
N GLN A 46 -0.44 9.55 -2.13
CA GLN A 46 -1.14 10.57 -1.35
C GLN A 46 -2.42 9.99 -0.74
N GLY A 47 -2.66 10.33 0.51
CA GLY A 47 -3.88 10.00 1.23
C GLY A 47 -4.18 11.03 2.31
N ASN A 48 -5.31 10.88 3.00
CA ASN A 48 -5.72 11.79 4.06
C ASN A 48 -4.83 11.69 5.32
N ALA A 49 -4.37 10.48 5.65
CA ALA A 49 -3.45 10.18 6.74
C ALA A 49 -2.84 8.79 6.54
N PHE A 50 -1.75 8.49 7.26
CA PHE A 50 -1.09 7.19 7.19
C PHE A 50 -1.00 6.54 8.57
N LEU A 51 -1.18 5.22 8.64
CA LEU A 51 -0.95 4.44 9.86
C LEU A 51 0.55 4.24 10.09
N HIS A 52 0.91 3.86 11.30
CA HIS A 52 2.30 3.52 11.63
C HIS A 52 2.81 2.41 10.68
N HIS A 53 3.88 2.73 9.94
CA HIS A 53 4.52 1.92 8.90
C HIS A 53 3.69 1.58 7.66
N MET A 54 2.50 2.17 7.48
CA MET A 54 1.59 1.87 6.37
C MET A 54 2.29 1.87 5.00
N ILE A 55 2.98 2.96 4.67
CA ILE A 55 3.63 3.11 3.35
C ILE A 55 4.77 2.11 3.15
N ARG A 56 5.55 1.84 4.20
CA ARG A 56 6.65 0.85 4.13
C ARG A 56 6.13 -0.57 3.92
N ASN A 57 5.02 -0.91 4.57
CA ASN A 57 4.37 -2.22 4.42
C ASN A 57 3.77 -2.36 3.01
N ILE A 58 3.11 -1.33 2.51
CA ILE A 58 2.59 -1.28 1.12
C ILE A 58 3.73 -1.46 0.12
N ALA A 59 4.84 -0.73 0.28
CA ALA A 59 6.00 -0.84 -0.61
C ALA A 59 6.59 -2.26 -0.61
N GLY A 60 6.64 -2.92 0.56
CA GLY A 60 7.06 -4.32 0.68
C GLY A 60 6.16 -5.29 -0.08
N ALA A 61 4.84 -5.14 0.06
CA ALA A 61 3.87 -5.97 -0.64
C ALA A 61 3.93 -5.76 -2.17
N LEU A 62 3.99 -4.50 -2.62
CA LEU A 62 4.14 -4.16 -4.04
C LEU A 62 5.46 -4.68 -4.62
N ALA A 63 6.55 -4.66 -3.85
CA ALA A 63 7.82 -5.25 -4.27
C ALA A 63 7.73 -6.78 -4.40
N SER A 64 6.93 -7.45 -3.56
CA SER A 64 6.67 -8.88 -3.66
C SER A 64 5.95 -9.24 -4.98
N VAL A 65 4.92 -8.46 -5.32
CA VAL A 65 4.20 -8.57 -6.61
C VAL A 65 5.12 -8.25 -7.78
N GLY A 66 5.89 -7.16 -7.70
CA GLY A 66 6.82 -6.74 -8.76
C GLY A 66 7.96 -7.73 -9.01
N ARG A 67 8.30 -8.57 -8.03
CA ARG A 67 9.27 -9.67 -8.18
C ARG A 67 8.64 -11.00 -8.64
N GLY A 68 7.32 -11.07 -8.77
CA GLY A 68 6.60 -12.30 -9.15
C GLY A 68 6.48 -13.33 -8.01
N VAL A 69 6.76 -12.94 -6.77
CA VAL A 69 6.57 -13.82 -5.59
C VAL A 69 5.10 -13.95 -5.23
N GLN A 70 4.30 -12.94 -5.58
CA GLN A 70 2.85 -12.90 -5.39
C GLN A 70 2.18 -12.44 -6.70
N ASP A 71 0.94 -12.85 -6.93
CA ASP A 71 0.15 -12.39 -8.07
C ASP A 71 -0.39 -10.97 -7.89
N GLU A 72 -0.91 -10.41 -8.99
CA GLU A 72 -1.43 -9.04 -9.04
C GLU A 72 -2.61 -8.79 -8.09
N GLY A 73 -3.43 -9.81 -7.80
CA GLY A 73 -4.56 -9.72 -6.87
C GLY A 73 -4.16 -9.79 -5.40
N HIS A 74 -2.88 -9.99 -5.07
CA HIS A 74 -2.41 -10.08 -3.70
C HIS A 74 -2.71 -8.81 -2.89
N ILE A 75 -2.57 -7.62 -3.52
CA ILE A 75 -2.80 -6.34 -2.83
C ILE A 75 -4.26 -6.19 -2.42
N GLU A 76 -5.19 -6.55 -3.32
CA GLU A 76 -6.63 -6.50 -3.05
C GLU A 76 -7.02 -7.44 -1.90
N ARG A 77 -6.43 -8.65 -1.85
CA ARG A 77 -6.68 -9.60 -0.75
C ARG A 77 -6.14 -9.17 0.62
N LEU A 78 -5.19 -8.24 0.64
CA LEU A 78 -4.69 -7.66 1.89
C LEU A 78 -5.59 -6.52 2.40
N LEU A 79 -6.47 -5.98 1.56
CA LEU A 79 -7.50 -5.04 1.96
C LEU A 79 -8.73 -5.82 2.46
N ALA A 80 -9.51 -5.19 3.33
CA ALA A 80 -10.77 -5.72 3.87
C ALA A 80 -11.90 -4.71 3.62
#